data_AF-A0A2V6AFC3-F1
#
_entry.id   AF-A0A2V6AFC3-F1
#
_cell.length_a   1.000
_cell.length_b   1.000
_cell.length_c   1.000
_cell.angle_alpha   90.00
_cell.angle_beta   90.00
_cell.angle_gamma   90.00
#
_symmetry.space_group_name_H-M   'P 1'
#
loop_
_entity.id
_entity.type
_entity.pdbx_description
1 polymer ?
#
loop_
_entity_poly.entity_id
_entity_poly.type
_entity_poly.pdbx_seq_one_letter_code
_entity_poly.pdbx_strand_id
1 'polypeptide(L)'
;MDALYLVGVAVLAVFGLVFAVILFNFFGVWLRARIANAPVGMGKMVGMRLRRVPVGLIVDSRSTAVKAGIEIPSDPLEAHYLAGGDVSQVILALIAADKAGISLDFNRACAIDLATKGTGKTVLEAVRTSINPKVIDAPNPAMGRATIDGVAKDGIGAKVKARVTVRSHLDRFVGGATEETIIARVGEGIVSAIGSADSYKDVLENPDRISKAVLAKGLDSNTAFEILSIDIADVDVGDNIGAKLQSEQADADKRVAQAKAEVRRAAAVAVEQEMRAKTQEMRAKVVEAEAQVPQAMADAFRSGNLGIMDYYRMKNVQADTSMRESIAGTDKPRTEAT
;
A
#
# COMPACT_ATOMS: atom_id res chain seq x y z
N MET A 1 -81.46 35.03 -18.33
CA MET A 1 -80.75 33.92 -19.00
C MET A 1 -79.55 34.40 -19.80
N ASP A 2 -79.52 35.67 -20.23
CA ASP A 2 -78.43 36.24 -21.03
C ASP A 2 -77.10 36.35 -20.28
N ALA A 3 -77.13 36.62 -18.96
CA ALA A 3 -75.93 36.64 -18.13
C ALA A 3 -75.26 35.25 -18.03
N LEU A 4 -76.04 34.17 -17.96
CA LEU A 4 -75.50 32.81 -17.89
C LEU A 4 -74.89 32.38 -19.24
N TYR A 5 -75.49 32.82 -20.35
CA TYR A 5 -74.99 32.58 -21.71
C TYR A 5 -73.70 33.36 -21.98
N LEU A 6 -73.63 34.64 -21.59
CA LEU A 6 -72.42 35.47 -21.69
C LEU A 6 -71.28 34.93 -20.83
N VAL A 7 -71.58 34.44 -19.62
CA VAL A 7 -70.59 33.78 -18.76
C VAL A 7 -70.12 32.45 -19.39
N GLY A 8 -71.02 31.67 -19.98
CA GLY A 8 -70.67 30.44 -20.70
C GLY A 8 -69.76 30.69 -21.91
N VAL A 9 -70.08 31.69 -22.74
CA VAL A 9 -69.25 32.09 -23.89
C VAL A 9 -67.90 32.65 -23.42
N ALA A 10 -67.86 33.45 -22.34
CA ALA A 10 -66.62 33.96 -21.78
C ALA A 10 -65.72 32.83 -21.26
N VAL A 11 -66.27 31.83 -20.56
CA VAL A 11 -65.51 30.65 -20.09
C VAL A 11 -64.98 29.82 -21.25
N LEU A 12 -65.77 29.63 -22.31
CA LEU A 12 -65.36 28.92 -23.53
C LEU A 12 -64.27 29.69 -24.31
N ALA A 13 -64.39 31.01 -24.39
CA ALA A 13 -63.38 31.87 -25.01
C ALA A 13 -62.07 31.87 -24.22
N VAL A 14 -62.12 31.89 -22.88
CA VAL A 14 -60.94 31.75 -22.02
C VAL A 14 -60.30 30.37 -22.18
N PHE A 15 -61.11 29.30 -22.20
CA PHE A 15 -60.60 27.94 -22.42
C PHE A 15 -59.95 27.78 -23.81
N GLY A 16 -60.58 28.35 -24.85
CA GLY A 16 -60.03 28.39 -26.21
C GLY A 16 -58.73 29.18 -26.29
N LEU A 17 -58.64 30.33 -25.60
CA LEU A 17 -57.43 31.15 -25.54
C LEU A 17 -56.29 30.43 -24.81
N VAL A 18 -56.57 29.78 -23.68
CA VAL A 18 -55.58 28.96 -22.95
C VAL A 18 -55.10 27.80 -23.83
N PHE A 19 -56.01 27.10 -24.51
CA PHE A 19 -55.66 26.01 -25.42
C PHE A 19 -54.81 26.49 -26.61
N ALA A 20 -55.13 27.66 -27.18
CA ALA A 20 -54.37 28.28 -28.24
C ALA A 20 -52.95 28.67 -27.81
N VAL A 21 -52.79 29.26 -26.61
CA VAL A 21 -51.46 29.61 -26.05
C VAL A 21 -50.59 28.36 -25.84
N ILE A 22 -51.20 27.27 -25.36
CA ILE A 22 -50.50 25.98 -25.19
C ILE A 22 -50.03 25.45 -26.55
N LEU A 23 -50.93 25.39 -27.54
CA LEU A 23 -50.59 24.95 -28.91
C LEU A 23 -49.49 25.79 -29.54
N PHE A 24 -49.53 27.12 -29.37
CA PHE A 24 -48.54 28.03 -29.94
C PHE A 24 -47.13 27.80 -29.36
N ASN A 25 -47.04 27.47 -28.06
CA ASN A 25 -45.76 27.14 -27.43
C ASN A 25 -45.14 25.86 -28.02
N PHE A 26 -45.96 24.83 -28.24
CA PHE A 26 -45.51 23.59 -28.88
C PHE A 26 -45.20 23.74 -30.36
N PHE A 27 -45.90 24.65 -31.06
CA PHE A 27 -45.71 24.88 -32.49
C PHE A 27 -44.28 25.31 -32.82
N GLY A 28 -43.66 26.18 -32.01
CA GLY A 28 -42.28 26.60 -32.21
C GLY A 28 -41.26 25.47 -32.07
N VAL A 29 -41.47 24.52 -31.16
CA VAL A 29 -40.60 23.34 -30.99
C VAL A 29 -40.84 22.33 -32.10
N TRP A 30 -42.10 22.10 -32.48
CA TRP A 30 -42.50 21.22 -33.57
C TRP A 30 -41.90 21.66 -34.91
N LEU A 31 -41.98 22.96 -35.20
CA LEU A 31 -41.45 23.51 -36.45
C LEU A 31 -39.92 23.33 -36.53
N ARG A 32 -39.20 23.57 -35.43
CA ARG A 32 -37.76 23.30 -35.34
C ARG A 32 -37.43 21.83 -35.60
N ALA A 33 -38.19 20.91 -34.99
CA ALA A 33 -38.03 19.47 -35.19
C ALA A 33 -38.24 19.07 -36.67
N ARG A 34 -39.26 19.66 -37.31
CA ARG A 34 -39.61 19.38 -38.71
C ARG A 34 -38.56 19.89 -39.68
N ILE A 35 -38.04 21.10 -39.46
CA ILE A 35 -36.97 21.71 -40.28
C ILE A 35 -35.66 20.91 -40.12
N ALA A 36 -35.40 20.36 -38.94
CA ALA A 36 -34.24 19.53 -38.67
C ALA A 36 -34.34 18.09 -39.19
N ASN A 37 -35.37 17.75 -39.98
CA ASN A 37 -35.67 16.38 -40.44
C ASN A 37 -35.84 15.35 -39.31
N ALA A 38 -36.19 15.78 -38.09
CA ALA A 38 -36.45 14.92 -36.94
C ALA A 38 -37.89 15.08 -36.45
N PRO A 39 -38.92 14.62 -37.20
CA PRO A 39 -40.31 14.89 -36.87
C PRO A 39 -40.72 14.21 -35.55
N VAL A 40 -41.25 15.02 -34.62
CA VAL A 40 -41.88 14.55 -33.38
C VAL A 40 -43.36 14.91 -33.44
N GLY A 41 -44.24 13.92 -33.27
CA GLY A 41 -45.69 14.14 -33.32
C GLY A 41 -46.17 15.05 -32.19
N MET A 42 -47.15 15.94 -32.46
CA MET A 42 -47.67 16.86 -31.46
C MET A 42 -48.24 16.14 -30.23
N GLY A 43 -48.91 15.01 -30.42
CA GLY A 43 -49.40 14.17 -29.31
C GLY A 43 -48.29 13.65 -28.40
N LYS A 44 -47.11 13.31 -28.95
CA LYS A 44 -45.96 12.88 -28.14
C LYS A 44 -45.38 14.02 -27.31
N MET A 45 -45.31 15.24 -27.85
CA MET A 45 -44.83 16.41 -27.09
C MET A 45 -45.74 16.76 -25.92
N VAL A 46 -47.06 16.66 -26.12
CA VAL A 46 -48.04 16.83 -25.03
C VAL A 46 -47.86 15.75 -23.97
N GLY A 47 -47.67 14.48 -24.39
CA GLY A 47 -47.38 13.36 -23.48
C GLY A 47 -46.11 13.55 -22.65
N MET A 48 -45.02 14.00 -23.28
CA MET A 48 -43.76 14.32 -22.59
C MET A 48 -43.96 15.40 -21.53
N ARG A 49 -44.71 16.46 -21.84
CA ARG A 49 -44.98 17.55 -20.89
C ARG A 49 -45.83 17.08 -19.71
N LEU A 50 -46.77 16.17 -19.92
CA LEU A 50 -47.56 15.55 -18.86
C LEU A 50 -46.70 14.70 -17.91
N ARG A 51 -45.68 14.01 -18.46
CA ARG A 51 -44.68 13.23 -17.71
C ARG A 51 -43.55 14.08 -17.11
N ARG A 52 -43.67 15.42 -17.18
CA ARG A 52 -42.65 16.40 -16.71
C ARG A 52 -41.28 16.28 -17.40
N VAL A 53 -41.25 15.82 -18.65
CA VAL A 53 -40.03 15.79 -19.48
C VAL A 53 -39.91 17.09 -20.27
N PRO A 54 -38.73 17.75 -20.28
CA PRO A 54 -38.51 18.97 -21.06
C PRO A 54 -38.48 18.67 -22.56
N VAL A 55 -39.59 18.97 -23.24
CA VAL A 55 -39.77 18.72 -24.68
C VAL A 55 -38.68 19.36 -25.54
N GLY A 56 -38.25 20.59 -25.19
CA GLY A 56 -37.20 21.29 -25.93
C GLY A 56 -35.88 20.51 -25.95
N LEU A 57 -35.45 20.01 -24.79
CA LEU A 57 -34.21 19.25 -24.66
C LEU A 57 -34.22 17.97 -25.51
N ILE A 58 -35.32 17.21 -25.47
CA ILE A 58 -35.47 15.95 -26.22
C ILE A 58 -35.49 16.21 -27.73
N VAL A 59 -36.22 17.24 -28.16
CA VAL A 59 -36.32 17.60 -29.58
C VAL A 59 -34.98 18.11 -30.11
N ASP A 60 -34.29 18.98 -29.38
CA ASP A 60 -33.00 19.54 -29.78
C ASP A 60 -31.91 18.45 -29.79
N SER A 61 -31.92 17.53 -28.80
CA SER A 61 -31.00 16.38 -28.76
C SER A 61 -31.26 15.41 -29.93
N ARG A 62 -32.53 15.10 -30.22
CA ARG A 62 -32.90 14.24 -31.35
C ARG A 62 -32.54 14.87 -32.70
N SER A 63 -32.82 16.15 -32.87
CA SER A 63 -32.42 16.93 -34.04
C SER A 63 -30.90 16.84 -34.27
N THR A 64 -30.12 16.94 -33.21
CA THR A 64 -28.65 16.82 -33.25
C THR A 64 -28.20 15.42 -33.67
N ALA A 65 -28.82 14.37 -33.12
CA ALA A 65 -28.52 12.98 -33.47
C ALA A 65 -28.83 12.67 -34.94
N VAL A 66 -30.03 13.03 -35.41
CA VAL A 66 -30.46 12.79 -36.80
C VAL A 66 -29.59 13.55 -37.80
N LYS A 67 -29.21 14.80 -37.51
CA LYS A 67 -28.27 15.57 -38.34
C LYS A 67 -26.88 14.96 -38.40
N ALA A 68 -26.50 14.17 -37.40
CA ALA A 68 -25.25 13.42 -37.38
C ALA A 68 -25.37 12.04 -38.04
N GLY A 69 -26.54 11.67 -38.58
CA GLY A 69 -26.78 10.37 -39.22
C GLY A 69 -27.22 9.27 -38.25
N ILE A 70 -27.47 9.59 -36.98
CA ILE A 70 -27.85 8.63 -35.94
C ILE A 70 -29.37 8.74 -35.69
N GLU A 71 -30.13 7.78 -36.20
CA GLU A 71 -31.58 7.75 -36.05
C GLU A 71 -32.00 7.10 -34.72
N ILE A 72 -32.36 7.94 -33.73
CA ILE A 72 -32.87 7.47 -32.44
C ILE A 72 -34.34 7.90 -32.27
N PRO A 73 -35.26 6.99 -31.89
CA PRO A 73 -36.64 7.34 -31.59
C PRO A 73 -36.75 8.29 -30.39
N SER A 74 -37.85 9.03 -30.29
CA SER A 74 -38.10 9.93 -29.14
C SER A 74 -38.28 9.19 -27.81
N ASP A 75 -38.80 7.98 -27.86
CA ASP A 75 -39.32 7.29 -26.66
C ASP A 75 -38.17 6.77 -25.77
N PRO A 76 -37.07 6.19 -26.31
CA PRO A 76 -35.88 5.86 -25.53
C PRO A 76 -35.17 7.09 -24.92
N LEU A 77 -35.16 8.23 -25.62
CA LEU A 77 -34.59 9.48 -25.10
C LEU A 77 -35.39 10.00 -23.91
N GLU A 78 -36.72 9.91 -24.00
CA GLU A 78 -37.63 10.23 -22.90
C GLU A 78 -37.42 9.29 -21.70
N ALA A 79 -37.34 7.98 -21.96
CA ALA A 79 -37.12 6.98 -20.93
C ALA A 79 -35.79 7.20 -20.19
N HIS A 80 -34.72 7.53 -20.91
CA HIS A 80 -33.41 7.83 -20.32
C HIS A 80 -33.44 9.08 -19.44
N TYR A 81 -34.12 10.14 -19.90
CA TYR A 81 -34.31 11.35 -19.09
C TYR A 81 -35.10 11.06 -17.80
N LEU A 82 -36.16 10.26 -17.90
CA LEU A 82 -36.98 9.86 -16.75
C LEU A 82 -36.21 8.95 -15.77
N ALA A 83 -35.28 8.13 -16.25
CA ALA A 83 -34.31 7.41 -15.41
C ALA A 83 -33.29 8.34 -14.74
N GLY A 84 -33.29 9.62 -15.10
CA GLY A 84 -32.44 10.66 -14.54
C GLY A 84 -31.06 10.75 -15.18
N GLY A 85 -30.90 10.26 -16.41
CA GLY A 85 -29.68 10.45 -17.20
C GLY A 85 -29.64 11.76 -17.96
N ASP A 86 -28.46 12.12 -18.48
CA ASP A 86 -28.24 13.28 -19.33
C ASP A 86 -28.29 12.88 -20.82
N VAL A 87 -29.42 13.20 -21.45
CA VAL A 87 -29.66 12.92 -22.86
C VAL A 87 -28.67 13.67 -23.78
N SER A 88 -28.26 14.88 -23.40
CA SER A 88 -27.37 15.70 -24.24
C SER A 88 -25.98 15.08 -24.31
N GLN A 89 -25.45 14.63 -23.16
CA GLN A 89 -24.14 13.98 -23.08
C GLN A 89 -24.12 12.66 -23.84
N VAL A 90 -25.17 11.85 -23.73
CA VAL A 90 -25.30 10.58 -24.46
C VAL A 90 -25.29 10.80 -25.97
N ILE A 91 -26.07 11.75 -26.48
CA ILE A 91 -26.08 12.04 -27.93
C ILE A 91 -24.72 12.54 -28.41
N LEU A 92 -24.09 13.46 -27.68
CA LEU A 92 -22.74 13.94 -28.04
C LEU A 92 -21.71 12.81 -28.03
N ALA A 93 -21.79 11.89 -27.06
CA ALA A 93 -20.92 10.72 -26.97
C ALA A 93 -21.12 9.76 -28.16
N LEU A 94 -22.38 9.51 -28.55
CA LEU A 94 -22.70 8.68 -29.71
C LEU A 94 -22.17 9.27 -31.01
N ILE A 95 -22.33 10.59 -31.20
CA ILE A 95 -21.79 11.30 -32.37
C ILE A 95 -20.26 11.24 -32.40
N ALA A 96 -19.61 11.41 -31.24
CA ALA A 96 -18.16 11.31 -31.15
C ALA A 96 -17.66 9.90 -31.47
N ALA A 97 -18.35 8.86 -30.98
CA ALA A 97 -18.02 7.47 -31.24
C ALA A 97 -18.18 7.12 -32.72
N ASP A 98 -19.31 7.49 -33.33
CA ASP A 98 -19.60 7.25 -34.75
C ASP A 98 -18.56 7.90 -35.68
N LYS A 99 -18.23 9.16 -35.43
CA LYS A 99 -17.19 9.88 -36.20
C LYS A 99 -15.79 9.30 -36.02
N ALA A 100 -15.52 8.63 -34.92
CA ALA A 100 -14.25 7.96 -34.65
C ALA A 100 -14.25 6.48 -35.08
N GLY A 101 -15.34 5.98 -35.67
CA GLY A 101 -15.47 4.58 -36.09
C GLY A 101 -15.58 3.59 -34.93
N ILE A 102 -15.98 4.03 -33.73
CA ILE A 102 -16.18 3.18 -32.57
C ILE A 102 -17.66 2.78 -32.48
N SER A 103 -17.95 1.48 -32.44
CA SER A 103 -19.30 0.97 -32.28
C SER A 103 -19.81 1.19 -30.85
N LEU A 104 -20.73 2.14 -30.67
CA LEU A 104 -21.40 2.41 -29.39
C LEU A 104 -22.93 2.39 -29.59
N ASP A 105 -23.60 1.42 -28.98
CA ASP A 105 -25.06 1.35 -28.99
C ASP A 105 -25.69 2.38 -28.04
N PHE A 106 -26.89 2.86 -28.38
CA PHE A 106 -27.63 3.83 -27.56
C PHE A 106 -27.87 3.31 -26.14
N ASN A 107 -28.28 2.04 -25.98
CA ASN A 107 -28.56 1.48 -24.66
C ASN A 107 -27.29 1.38 -23.81
N ARG A 108 -26.14 1.11 -24.44
CA ARG A 108 -24.85 1.05 -23.76
C ARG A 108 -24.38 2.44 -23.35
N ALA A 109 -24.54 3.45 -24.21
CA ALA A 109 -24.25 4.83 -23.85
C ALA A 109 -25.11 5.30 -22.66
N CYS A 110 -26.40 4.95 -22.64
CA CYS A 110 -27.30 5.19 -21.51
C CYS A 110 -26.84 4.48 -20.23
N ALA A 111 -26.40 3.21 -20.33
CA ALA A 111 -25.90 2.47 -19.18
C ALA A 111 -24.63 3.10 -18.59
N ILE A 112 -23.70 3.57 -19.44
CA ILE A 112 -22.50 4.29 -19.00
C ILE A 112 -22.90 5.59 -18.30
N ASP A 113 -23.86 6.34 -18.84
CA ASP A 113 -24.31 7.62 -18.26
C ASP A 113 -24.84 7.44 -16.84
N LEU A 114 -25.77 6.50 -16.68
CA LEU A 114 -26.37 6.19 -15.38
C LEU A 114 -25.33 5.68 -14.39
N ALA A 115 -24.35 4.89 -14.83
CA ALA A 115 -23.27 4.41 -13.99
C ALA A 115 -22.31 5.52 -13.55
N THR A 116 -22.08 6.53 -14.40
CA THR A 116 -21.18 7.65 -14.09
C THR A 116 -21.83 8.74 -13.22
N LYS A 117 -23.15 8.69 -13.03
CA LYS A 117 -23.89 9.70 -12.29
C LYS A 117 -23.35 9.84 -10.85
N GLY A 118 -22.90 11.05 -10.52
CA GLY A 118 -22.34 11.37 -9.20
C GLY A 118 -20.84 11.09 -9.01
N THR A 119 -20.18 10.51 -10.01
CA THR A 119 -18.73 10.20 -9.96
C THR A 119 -17.83 11.30 -10.55
N GLY A 120 -18.43 12.40 -11.03
CA GLY A 120 -17.72 13.49 -11.72
C GLY A 120 -17.26 13.16 -13.14
N LYS A 121 -17.40 11.90 -13.57
CA LYS A 121 -17.10 11.44 -14.94
C LYS A 121 -18.36 11.48 -15.80
N THR A 122 -18.19 11.54 -17.12
CA THR A 122 -19.29 11.56 -18.09
C THR A 122 -19.08 10.53 -19.20
N VAL A 123 -20.16 10.10 -19.86
CA VAL A 123 -20.07 9.22 -21.05
C VAL A 123 -19.23 9.83 -22.15
N LEU A 124 -19.38 11.15 -22.36
CA LEU A 124 -18.63 11.87 -23.37
C LEU A 124 -17.13 11.82 -23.08
N GLU A 125 -16.73 11.95 -21.83
CA GLU A 125 -15.34 11.78 -21.41
C GLU A 125 -14.86 10.36 -21.67
N ALA A 126 -15.64 9.33 -21.33
CA ALA A 126 -15.30 7.93 -21.60
C ALA A 126 -15.05 7.67 -23.10
N VAL A 127 -15.92 8.19 -23.97
CA VAL A 127 -15.73 8.09 -25.43
C VAL A 127 -14.51 8.87 -25.88
N ARG A 128 -14.31 10.10 -25.38
CA ARG A 128 -13.13 10.92 -25.70
C ARG A 128 -11.82 10.24 -25.31
N THR A 129 -11.77 9.59 -24.15
CA THR A 129 -10.60 8.82 -23.70
C THR A 129 -10.40 7.53 -24.52
N SER A 130 -11.46 6.99 -25.12
CA SER A 130 -11.36 5.89 -26.08
C SER A 130 -10.73 6.36 -27.42
N ILE A 131 -11.07 7.57 -27.88
CA ILE A 131 -10.53 8.18 -29.11
C ILE A 131 -9.10 8.68 -28.91
N ASN A 132 -8.88 9.42 -27.84
CA ASN A 132 -7.61 10.04 -27.47
C ASN A 132 -7.14 9.41 -26.15
N PRO A 133 -6.21 8.45 -26.19
CA PRO A 133 -5.68 7.81 -25.00
C PRO A 133 -5.14 8.84 -24.00
N LYS A 134 -5.36 8.56 -22.72
CA LYS A 134 -4.91 9.39 -21.59
C LYS A 134 -3.68 8.76 -20.97
N VAL A 135 -2.72 9.59 -20.58
CA VAL A 135 -1.54 9.15 -19.81
C VAL A 135 -1.82 9.31 -18.32
N ILE A 136 -1.51 8.26 -17.56
CA ILE A 136 -1.65 8.20 -16.11
C ILE A 136 -0.28 7.89 -15.51
N ASP A 137 0.18 8.71 -14.57
CA ASP A 137 1.41 8.44 -13.84
C ASP A 137 1.19 7.37 -12.76
N ALA A 138 2.11 6.39 -12.71
CA ALA A 138 2.16 5.33 -11.72
C ALA A 138 3.53 5.39 -11.01
N PRO A 139 3.58 5.78 -9.71
CA PRO A 139 2.47 6.10 -8.82
C PRO A 139 1.90 7.52 -9.02
N ASN A 140 0.62 7.72 -8.70
CA ASN A 140 -0.01 9.03 -8.83
C ASN A 140 0.57 10.00 -7.77
N PRO A 141 0.98 11.23 -8.15
CA PRO A 141 1.46 12.24 -7.19
C PRO A 141 0.50 12.51 -6.03
N ALA A 142 -0.81 12.35 -6.23
CA ALA A 142 -1.82 12.52 -5.21
C ALA A 142 -1.81 11.42 -4.12
N MET A 143 -1.23 10.24 -4.41
CA MET A 143 -1.15 9.10 -3.47
C MET A 143 0.05 9.20 -2.50
N GLY A 144 0.84 10.27 -2.54
CA GLY A 144 1.91 10.54 -1.57
C GLY A 144 3.19 9.70 -1.74
N ARG A 145 3.21 8.76 -2.69
CA ARG A 145 4.44 8.04 -3.11
C ARG A 145 4.92 8.59 -4.44
N ALA A 146 6.20 8.96 -4.51
CA ALA A 146 6.81 9.52 -5.72
C ALA A 146 7.35 8.45 -6.68
N THR A 147 7.68 7.26 -6.18
CA THR A 147 8.27 6.16 -6.94
C THR A 147 7.66 4.82 -6.53
N ILE A 148 7.72 3.84 -7.44
CA ILE A 148 7.51 2.43 -7.15
C ILE A 148 8.88 1.85 -6.79
N ASP A 149 9.02 1.38 -5.56
CA ASP A 149 10.29 0.87 -5.05
C ASP A 149 10.29 -0.66 -5.09
N GLY A 150 11.31 -1.25 -5.70
CA GLY A 150 11.55 -2.69 -5.75
C GLY A 150 13.00 -3.03 -5.38
N VAL A 151 13.28 -4.30 -5.09
CA VAL A 151 14.63 -4.77 -4.71
C VAL A 151 15.00 -5.92 -5.63
N ALA A 152 16.13 -5.81 -6.32
CA ALA A 152 16.64 -6.88 -7.17
C ALA A 152 17.26 -8.01 -6.34
N LYS A 153 17.58 -9.16 -6.96
CA LYS A 153 18.15 -10.31 -6.24
C LYS A 153 19.53 -10.05 -5.64
N ASP A 154 20.25 -9.05 -6.14
CA ASP A 154 21.52 -8.58 -5.58
C ASP A 154 21.36 -7.72 -4.31
N GLY A 155 20.13 -7.47 -3.87
CA GLY A 155 19.83 -6.74 -2.63
C GLY A 155 19.87 -5.21 -2.79
N ILE A 156 20.00 -4.70 -4.02
CA ILE A 156 19.98 -3.27 -4.30
C ILE A 156 18.56 -2.84 -4.70
N GLY A 157 18.08 -1.74 -4.11
CA GLY A 157 16.81 -1.14 -4.44
C GLY A 157 16.84 -0.42 -5.79
N ALA A 158 15.75 -0.46 -6.53
CA ALA A 158 15.50 0.36 -7.70
C ALA A 158 14.18 1.11 -7.52
N LYS A 159 14.19 2.41 -7.78
CA LYS A 159 13.02 3.29 -7.69
C LYS A 159 12.60 3.66 -9.10
N VAL A 160 11.36 3.35 -9.46
CA VAL A 160 10.88 3.48 -10.84
C VAL A 160 9.66 4.38 -10.88
N LYS A 161 9.60 5.24 -11.89
CA LYS A 161 8.39 5.99 -12.26
C LYS A 161 7.91 5.50 -13.61
N ALA A 162 6.63 5.14 -13.70
CA ALA A 162 6.04 4.68 -14.94
C ALA A 162 4.90 5.60 -15.39
N ARG A 163 4.72 5.70 -16.71
CA ARG A 163 3.59 6.34 -17.37
C ARG A 163 2.80 5.28 -18.10
N VAL A 164 1.52 5.17 -17.75
CA VAL A 164 0.62 4.19 -18.34
C VAL A 164 -0.30 4.93 -19.29
N THR A 165 -0.22 4.59 -20.58
CA THR A 165 -1.14 5.11 -21.59
C THR A 165 -2.35 4.18 -21.66
N VAL A 166 -3.52 4.70 -21.30
CA VAL A 166 -4.77 3.94 -21.26
C VAL A 166 -5.81 4.53 -22.19
N ARG A 167 -6.66 3.66 -22.75
CA ARG A 167 -7.91 4.06 -23.41
C ARG A 167 -9.11 3.44 -22.69
N SER A 168 -10.27 4.09 -22.75
CA SER A 168 -11.47 3.52 -22.14
C SER A 168 -12.03 2.36 -22.96
N HIS A 169 -12.35 1.26 -22.27
CA HIS A 169 -12.97 0.09 -22.87
C HIS A 169 -14.49 0.16 -22.67
N LEU A 170 -15.21 0.70 -23.65
CA LEU A 170 -16.63 1.06 -23.52
C LEU A 170 -17.52 -0.13 -23.12
N ASP A 171 -17.19 -1.36 -23.55
CA ASP A 171 -17.99 -2.55 -23.19
C ASP A 171 -17.87 -2.97 -21.72
N ARG A 172 -16.74 -2.65 -21.08
CA ARG A 172 -16.41 -3.01 -19.69
C ARG A 172 -16.37 -1.80 -18.76
N PHE A 173 -16.82 -0.65 -19.25
CA PHE A 173 -16.74 0.60 -18.53
C PHE A 173 -17.67 0.62 -17.30
N VAL A 174 -18.83 -0.02 -17.41
CA VAL A 174 -19.79 -0.18 -16.29
C VAL A 174 -19.38 -1.38 -15.44
N GLY A 175 -19.08 -1.14 -14.16
CA GLY A 175 -18.69 -2.19 -13.20
C GLY A 175 -17.23 -2.64 -13.32
N GLY A 176 -16.46 -2.09 -14.26
CA GLY A 176 -15.02 -2.32 -14.36
C GLY A 176 -14.24 -1.57 -13.30
N ALA A 177 -13.06 -2.10 -12.95
CA ALA A 177 -12.18 -1.43 -12.01
C ALA A 177 -11.64 -0.09 -12.55
N THR A 178 -11.41 0.87 -11.66
CA THR A 178 -11.03 2.25 -11.98
C THR A 178 -9.52 2.42 -12.17
N GLU A 179 -9.09 3.64 -12.49
CA GLU A 179 -7.68 4.05 -12.68
C GLU A 179 -6.80 3.63 -11.49
N GLU A 180 -7.31 3.73 -10.25
CA GLU A 180 -6.57 3.37 -9.04
C GLU A 180 -6.16 1.89 -9.02
N THR A 181 -7.05 1.01 -9.47
CA THR A 181 -6.76 -0.43 -9.55
C THR A 181 -5.71 -0.73 -10.60
N ILE A 182 -5.72 0.00 -11.73
CA ILE A 182 -4.70 -0.15 -12.78
C ILE A 182 -3.34 0.29 -12.24
N ILE A 183 -3.26 1.44 -11.57
CA ILE A 183 -2.01 1.93 -10.97
C ILE A 183 -1.46 0.92 -9.96
N ALA A 184 -2.32 0.35 -9.11
CA ALA A 184 -1.91 -0.66 -8.13
C ALA A 184 -1.38 -1.94 -8.80
N ARG A 185 -2.08 -2.46 -9.81
CA ARG A 185 -1.69 -3.66 -10.56
C ARG A 185 -0.41 -3.47 -11.37
N VAL A 186 -0.26 -2.31 -12.02
CA VAL A 186 0.98 -1.92 -12.72
C VAL A 186 2.12 -1.79 -11.71
N GLY A 187 1.88 -1.17 -10.55
CA GLY A 187 2.83 -1.07 -9.45
C GLY A 187 3.31 -2.45 -8.97
N GLU A 188 2.39 -3.37 -8.68
CA GLU A 188 2.70 -4.75 -8.32
C GLU A 188 3.51 -5.46 -9.43
N GLY A 189 3.10 -5.28 -10.68
CA GLY A 189 3.80 -5.82 -11.84
C GLY A 189 5.25 -5.34 -11.90
N ILE A 190 5.48 -4.03 -11.71
CA ILE A 190 6.80 -3.40 -11.74
C ILE A 190 7.66 -3.92 -10.58
N VAL A 191 7.14 -3.97 -9.34
CA VAL A 191 7.86 -4.52 -8.19
C VAL A 191 8.26 -5.98 -8.43
N SER A 192 7.34 -6.78 -8.97
CA SER A 192 7.61 -8.18 -9.32
C SER A 192 8.66 -8.31 -10.41
N ALA A 193 8.66 -7.43 -11.43
CA ALA A 193 9.65 -7.44 -12.48
C ALA A 193 11.06 -7.08 -11.95
N ILE A 194 11.17 -6.04 -11.11
CA ILE A 194 12.41 -5.66 -10.45
C ILE A 194 12.94 -6.80 -9.56
N GLY A 195 12.06 -7.42 -8.75
CA GLY A 195 12.44 -8.54 -7.89
C GLY A 195 12.86 -9.81 -8.64
N SER A 196 12.47 -9.95 -9.90
CA SER A 196 12.90 -11.06 -10.74
C SER A 196 14.26 -10.85 -11.43
N ALA A 197 14.76 -9.62 -11.47
CA ALA A 197 16.04 -9.28 -12.07
C ALA A 197 17.21 -9.80 -11.22
N ASP A 198 18.27 -10.25 -11.89
CA ASP A 198 19.44 -10.81 -11.20
C ASP A 198 20.29 -9.69 -10.59
N SER A 199 20.41 -8.54 -11.27
CA SER A 199 21.04 -7.33 -10.72
C SER A 199 20.27 -6.04 -11.01
N TYR A 200 20.46 -5.01 -10.16
CA TYR A 200 19.98 -3.64 -10.43
C TYR A 200 20.50 -3.08 -11.76
N LYS A 201 21.67 -3.53 -12.21
CA LYS A 201 22.26 -3.11 -13.49
C LYS A 201 21.39 -3.54 -14.67
N ASP A 202 20.82 -4.75 -14.63
CA ASP A 202 19.95 -5.24 -15.69
C ASP A 202 18.71 -4.35 -15.85
N VAL A 203 18.21 -3.82 -14.73
CA VAL A 203 17.05 -2.91 -14.68
C VAL A 203 17.40 -1.54 -15.27
N LEU A 204 18.60 -1.02 -14.99
CA LEU A 204 19.08 0.26 -15.53
C LEU A 204 19.44 0.17 -17.02
N GLU A 205 20.04 -0.93 -17.46
CA GLU A 205 20.45 -1.13 -18.84
C GLU A 205 19.25 -1.31 -19.77
N ASN A 206 18.18 -1.97 -19.30
CA ASN A 206 17.02 -2.32 -20.12
C ASN A 206 15.67 -2.11 -19.39
N PRO A 207 15.26 -0.86 -19.13
CA PRO A 207 14.00 -0.56 -18.43
C PRO A 207 12.76 -1.07 -19.20
N ASP A 208 12.83 -1.17 -20.53
CA ASP A 208 11.76 -1.74 -21.38
C ASP A 208 11.43 -3.21 -21.07
N ARG A 209 12.35 -3.94 -20.42
CA ARG A 209 12.07 -5.32 -20.01
C ARG A 209 11.00 -5.36 -18.93
N ILE A 210 10.96 -4.35 -18.06
CA ILE A 210 9.92 -4.21 -17.03
C ILE A 210 8.57 -4.06 -17.71
N SER A 211 8.42 -3.10 -18.63
CA SER A 211 7.14 -2.83 -19.28
C SER A 211 6.60 -4.05 -20.02
N LYS A 212 7.45 -4.79 -20.74
CA LYS A 212 7.07 -6.04 -21.43
C LYS A 212 6.63 -7.13 -20.44
N ALA A 213 7.36 -7.33 -19.35
CA ALA A 213 7.01 -8.32 -18.33
C ALA A 213 5.69 -7.99 -17.63
N VAL A 214 5.41 -6.71 -17.43
CA VAL A 214 4.20 -6.18 -16.79
C VAL A 214 3.00 -6.32 -17.72
N LEU A 215 3.14 -5.96 -19.00
CA LEU A 215 2.08 -6.12 -20.02
C LEU A 215 1.71 -7.59 -20.25
N ALA A 216 2.68 -8.51 -20.19
CA ALA A 216 2.44 -9.94 -20.37
C ALA A 216 1.50 -10.57 -19.32
N LYS A 217 1.31 -9.92 -18.16
CA LYS A 217 0.44 -10.41 -17.08
C LYS A 217 -1.06 -10.11 -17.29
N GLY A 218 -1.46 -9.33 -18.31
CA GLY A 218 -2.88 -9.06 -18.59
C GLY A 218 -3.57 -8.25 -17.48
N LEU A 219 -2.97 -7.12 -17.10
CA LEU A 219 -3.39 -6.29 -15.96
C LEU A 219 -4.72 -5.55 -16.18
N ASP A 220 -5.18 -5.49 -17.42
CA ASP A 220 -6.42 -4.88 -17.92
C ASP A 220 -7.62 -5.84 -17.93
N SER A 221 -7.48 -7.02 -17.31
CA SER A 221 -8.59 -7.93 -17.07
C SER A 221 -9.59 -7.32 -16.07
N ASN A 222 -10.87 -7.26 -16.45
CA ASN A 222 -11.96 -6.67 -15.66
C ASN A 222 -11.78 -5.19 -15.25
N THR A 223 -11.05 -4.40 -16.04
CA THR A 223 -10.90 -2.95 -15.83
C THR A 223 -11.77 -2.15 -16.82
N ALA A 224 -12.13 -0.92 -16.44
CA ALA A 224 -12.84 0.01 -17.32
C ALA A 224 -11.95 0.60 -18.43
N PHE A 225 -10.64 0.33 -18.38
CA PHE A 225 -9.65 0.80 -19.33
C PHE A 225 -8.83 -0.36 -19.88
N GLU A 226 -8.31 -0.16 -21.08
CA GLU A 226 -7.34 -1.02 -21.75
C GLU A 226 -5.99 -0.30 -21.77
N ILE A 227 -4.93 -1.05 -21.47
CA ILE A 227 -3.56 -0.51 -21.41
C ILE A 227 -2.94 -0.63 -22.80
N LEU A 228 -2.55 0.49 -23.41
CA LEU A 228 -1.85 0.50 -24.70
C LEU A 228 -0.35 0.32 -24.49
N SER A 229 0.22 1.12 -23.58
CA SER A 229 1.65 1.12 -23.28
C SER A 229 1.89 1.39 -21.81
N ILE A 230 3.03 0.87 -21.33
CA ILE A 230 3.60 1.21 -20.04
C ILE A 230 5.01 1.67 -20.35
N ASP A 231 5.26 2.95 -20.14
CA ASP A 231 6.54 3.58 -20.45
C ASP A 231 7.24 3.90 -19.13
N ILE A 232 8.50 3.50 -19.00
CA ILE A 232 9.30 3.82 -17.81
C ILE A 232 9.86 5.23 -17.99
N ALA A 233 9.39 6.17 -17.16
CA ALA A 233 9.77 7.57 -17.24
C ALA A 233 11.12 7.86 -16.57
N ASP A 234 11.44 7.13 -15.50
CA ASP A 234 12.61 7.37 -14.66
C ASP A 234 12.99 6.12 -13.86
N VAL A 235 14.28 5.85 -13.69
CA VAL A 235 14.82 4.75 -12.88
C VAL A 235 16.01 5.24 -12.07
N ASP A 236 15.85 5.28 -10.75
CA ASP A 236 16.89 5.67 -9.80
C ASP A 236 17.37 4.44 -9.01
N VAL A 237 18.65 4.46 -8.62
CA VAL A 237 19.20 3.48 -7.68
C VAL A 237 18.78 3.85 -6.26
N GLY A 238 18.16 2.92 -5.57
CA GLY A 238 17.75 3.03 -4.18
C GLY A 238 18.82 2.55 -3.20
N ASP A 239 18.38 2.26 -1.98
CA ASP A 239 19.27 1.80 -0.91
C ASP A 239 19.76 0.37 -1.16
N ASN A 240 20.99 0.09 -0.74
CA ASN A 240 21.49 -1.28 -0.69
C ASN A 240 20.97 -1.97 0.58
N ILE A 241 19.82 -2.61 0.46
CA ILE A 241 19.14 -3.30 1.55
C ILE A 241 19.95 -4.52 1.97
N GLY A 242 20.61 -5.21 1.03
CA GLY A 242 21.50 -6.33 1.32
C GLY A 242 22.62 -5.96 2.28
N ALA A 243 23.34 -4.87 2.00
CA ALA A 243 24.40 -4.37 2.87
C ALA A 243 23.88 -3.89 4.23
N LYS A 244 22.71 -3.25 4.25
CA LYS A 244 22.07 -2.80 5.48
C LYS A 244 21.69 -3.97 6.39
N LEU A 245 21.02 -4.99 5.84
CA LEU A 245 20.67 -6.21 6.57
C LEU A 245 21.91 -6.96 7.07
N GLN A 246 22.97 -7.05 6.27
CA GLN A 246 24.23 -7.65 6.69
C GLN A 246 24.89 -6.88 7.85
N SER A 247 24.87 -5.56 7.82
CA SER A 247 25.39 -4.73 8.92
C SER A 247 24.55 -4.91 10.19
N GLU A 248 23.22 -4.90 10.07
CA GLU A 248 22.30 -5.11 11.19
C GLU A 248 22.48 -6.51 11.81
N GLN A 249 22.68 -7.51 10.97
CA GLN A 249 22.96 -8.88 11.41
C GLN A 249 24.32 -9.01 12.09
N ALA A 250 25.37 -8.38 11.56
CA ALA A 250 26.69 -8.35 12.18
C ALA A 250 26.67 -7.63 13.55
N ASP A 251 25.90 -6.55 13.69
CA ASP A 251 25.72 -5.86 14.96
C ASP A 251 24.96 -6.70 15.98
N ALA A 252 23.94 -7.44 15.53
CA ALA A 252 23.23 -8.39 16.38
C ALA A 252 24.16 -9.52 16.86
N ASP A 253 24.94 -10.11 15.96
CA ASP A 253 25.92 -11.15 16.29
C ASP A 253 27.00 -10.65 17.25
N LYS A 254 27.48 -9.42 17.06
CA LYS A 254 28.43 -8.76 17.98
C LYS A 254 27.83 -8.62 19.37
N ARG A 255 26.57 -8.19 19.51
CA ARG A 255 25.90 -8.08 20.80
C ARG A 255 25.76 -9.43 21.49
N VAL A 256 25.39 -10.48 20.75
CA VAL A 256 25.30 -11.84 21.29
C VAL A 256 26.67 -12.35 21.73
N ALA A 257 27.72 -12.09 20.94
CA ALA A 257 29.08 -12.48 21.28
C ALA A 257 29.57 -11.73 22.54
N GLN A 258 29.30 -10.44 22.66
CA GLN A 258 29.60 -9.63 23.85
C GLN A 258 28.87 -10.16 25.08
N ALA A 259 27.57 -10.46 24.99
CA ALA A 259 26.80 -11.03 26.09
C ALA A 259 27.35 -12.40 26.51
N LYS A 260 27.71 -13.28 25.56
CA LYS A 260 28.35 -14.58 25.87
C LYS A 260 29.71 -14.41 26.53
N ALA A 261 30.50 -13.44 26.10
CA ALA A 261 31.80 -13.13 26.72
C ALA A 261 31.63 -12.63 28.16
N GLU A 262 30.61 -11.79 28.40
CA GLU A 262 30.27 -11.30 29.74
C GLU A 262 29.79 -12.42 30.66
N VAL A 263 28.91 -13.31 30.17
CA VAL A 263 28.49 -14.52 30.92
C VAL A 263 29.69 -15.41 31.27
N ARG A 264 30.61 -15.65 30.31
CA ARG A 264 31.83 -16.41 30.57
C ARG A 264 32.73 -15.74 31.60
N ARG A 265 32.87 -14.41 31.52
CA ARG A 265 33.65 -13.63 32.49
C ARG A 265 33.04 -13.73 33.88
N ALA A 266 31.73 -13.56 34.00
CA ALA A 266 30.99 -13.69 35.26
C ALA A 266 31.14 -15.11 35.84
N ALA A 267 31.02 -16.15 35.02
CA ALA A 267 31.23 -17.53 35.43
C ALA A 267 32.67 -17.79 35.91
N ALA A 268 33.68 -17.26 35.22
CA ALA A 268 35.08 -17.40 35.63
C ALA A 268 35.35 -16.72 36.98
N VAL A 269 34.80 -15.52 37.19
CA VAL A 269 34.89 -14.82 38.48
C VAL A 269 34.16 -15.62 39.58
N ALA A 270 32.98 -16.17 39.29
CA ALA A 270 32.26 -17.01 40.25
C ALA A 270 33.08 -18.25 40.65
N VAL A 271 33.70 -18.93 39.69
CA VAL A 271 34.60 -20.07 39.95
C VAL A 271 35.82 -19.66 40.77
N GLU A 272 36.42 -18.49 40.47
CA GLU A 272 37.54 -17.97 41.27
C GLU A 272 37.12 -17.72 42.73
N GLN A 273 35.95 -17.11 42.95
CA GLN A 273 35.41 -16.87 44.29
C GLN A 273 35.10 -18.18 45.02
N GLU A 274 34.53 -19.17 44.33
CA GLU A 274 34.27 -20.50 44.88
C GLU A 274 35.58 -21.19 45.31
N MET A 275 36.62 -21.10 44.49
CA MET A 275 37.95 -21.67 44.81
C MET A 275 38.64 -20.93 45.96
N ARG A 276 38.50 -19.60 46.03
CA ARG A 276 38.97 -18.81 47.18
C ARG A 276 38.24 -19.24 48.46
N ALA A 277 36.92 -19.35 48.44
CA ALA A 277 36.12 -19.82 49.56
C ALA A 277 36.52 -21.24 50.00
N LYS A 278 36.71 -22.16 49.04
CA LYS A 278 37.18 -23.53 49.31
C LYS A 278 38.58 -23.55 49.91
N THR A 279 39.48 -22.68 49.46
CA THR A 279 40.83 -22.55 50.03
C THR A 279 40.77 -22.05 51.47
N GLN A 280 39.88 -21.08 51.76
CA GLN A 280 39.64 -20.59 53.12
C GLN A 280 39.03 -21.68 54.02
N GLU A 281 38.05 -22.45 53.53
CA GLU A 281 37.46 -23.58 54.25
C GLU A 281 38.52 -24.65 54.58
N MET A 282 39.36 -25.01 53.60
CA MET A 282 40.44 -25.97 53.82
C MET A 282 41.51 -25.44 54.78
N ARG A 283 41.85 -24.15 54.70
CA ARG A 283 42.72 -23.50 55.70
C ARG A 283 42.11 -23.54 57.09
N ALA A 284 40.81 -23.29 57.23
CA ALA A 284 40.12 -23.39 58.51
C ALA A 284 40.19 -24.83 59.07
N LYS A 285 40.01 -25.85 58.24
CA LYS A 285 40.18 -27.27 58.63
C LYS A 285 41.62 -27.61 59.04
N VAL A 286 42.62 -27.06 58.36
CA VAL A 286 44.03 -27.23 58.76
C VAL A 286 44.28 -26.58 60.11
N VAL A 287 43.79 -25.36 60.33
CA VAL A 287 43.91 -24.67 61.63
C VAL A 287 43.17 -25.43 62.73
N GLU A 288 42.00 -26.00 62.46
CA GLU A 288 41.26 -26.84 63.40
C GLU A 288 42.06 -28.09 63.77
N ALA A 289 42.65 -28.78 62.80
CA ALA A 289 43.51 -29.94 63.03
C ALA A 289 44.81 -29.56 63.78
N GLU A 290 45.44 -28.45 63.44
CA GLU A 290 46.61 -27.93 64.14
C GLU A 290 46.28 -27.56 65.59
N ALA A 291 45.08 -27.02 65.86
CA ALA A 291 44.64 -26.70 67.22
C ALA A 291 44.45 -27.95 68.11
N GLN A 292 44.22 -29.13 67.52
CA GLN A 292 44.19 -30.39 68.27
C GLN A 292 45.58 -30.76 68.81
N VAL A 293 46.67 -30.32 68.18
CA VAL A 293 48.03 -30.66 68.63
C VAL A 293 48.36 -30.02 70.00
N PRO A 294 48.18 -28.70 70.21
CA PRO A 294 48.33 -28.11 71.54
C PRO A 294 47.39 -28.69 72.59
N GLN A 295 46.15 -29.03 72.22
CA GLN A 295 45.21 -29.67 73.15
C GLN A 295 45.69 -31.05 73.57
N ALA A 296 46.09 -31.89 72.61
CA ALA A 296 46.67 -33.21 72.89
C ALA A 296 47.98 -33.12 73.70
N MET A 297 48.82 -32.12 73.43
CA MET A 297 50.00 -31.83 74.25
C MET A 297 49.63 -31.42 75.67
N ALA A 298 48.62 -30.56 75.84
CA ALA A 298 48.12 -30.16 77.16
C ALA A 298 47.57 -31.37 77.94
N ASP A 299 46.87 -32.28 77.28
CA ASP A 299 46.40 -33.53 77.89
C ASP A 299 47.55 -34.49 78.20
N ALA A 300 48.61 -34.54 77.37
CA ALA A 300 49.83 -35.29 77.66
C ALA A 300 50.60 -34.73 78.89
N PHE A 301 50.61 -33.41 79.09
CA PHE A 301 51.13 -32.79 80.31
C PHE A 301 50.29 -33.10 81.54
N ARG A 302 48.95 -33.06 81.44
CA ARG A 302 48.06 -33.39 82.57
C ARG A 302 48.11 -34.87 82.97
N SER A 303 48.21 -35.76 81.98
CA SER A 303 48.30 -37.21 82.19
C SER A 303 49.70 -37.69 82.63
N GLY A 304 50.68 -36.79 82.70
CA GLY A 304 52.03 -37.09 83.19
C GLY A 304 52.94 -37.80 82.18
N ASN A 305 52.52 -37.89 80.91
CA ASN A 305 53.27 -38.57 79.86
C ASN A 305 54.36 -37.70 79.20
N LEU A 306 54.35 -36.38 79.45
CA LEU A 306 55.34 -35.43 78.93
C LEU A 306 55.85 -34.53 80.06
N GLY A 307 57.17 -34.52 80.31
CA GLY A 307 57.80 -33.73 81.36
C GLY A 307 58.17 -32.31 80.93
N ILE A 308 58.35 -31.39 81.89
CA ILE A 308 58.77 -30.00 81.64
C ILE A 308 60.13 -29.95 80.94
N MET A 309 61.07 -30.83 81.32
CA MET A 309 62.40 -30.90 80.69
C MET A 309 62.34 -31.36 79.22
N ASP A 310 61.37 -32.21 78.85
CA ASP A 310 61.20 -32.68 77.47
C ASP A 310 60.62 -31.58 76.57
N TYR A 311 59.71 -30.75 77.11
CA TYR A 311 59.19 -29.58 76.39
C TYR A 311 60.29 -28.55 76.09
N TYR A 312 61.15 -28.26 77.07
CA TYR A 312 62.29 -27.36 76.87
C TYR A 312 63.27 -27.89 75.83
N ARG A 313 63.54 -29.21 75.81
CA ARG A 313 64.35 -29.82 74.75
C ARG A 313 63.69 -29.69 73.38
N MET A 314 62.39 -29.96 73.28
CA MET A 314 61.66 -29.79 72.01
C MET A 314 61.72 -28.35 71.50
N LYS A 315 61.52 -27.35 72.37
CA LYS A 315 61.67 -25.94 72.02
C LYS A 315 63.08 -25.58 71.56
N ASN A 316 64.12 -26.12 72.21
CA ASN A 316 65.49 -25.87 71.80
C ASN A 316 65.80 -26.47 70.43
N VAL A 317 65.33 -27.69 70.15
CA VAL A 317 65.49 -28.33 68.83
C VAL A 317 64.73 -27.55 67.75
N GLN A 318 63.52 -27.07 68.04
CA GLN A 318 62.78 -26.18 67.13
C GLN A 318 63.53 -24.88 66.87
N ALA A 319 64.06 -24.22 67.91
CA ALA A 319 64.84 -22.99 67.77
C ALA A 319 66.11 -23.18 66.94
N ASP A 320 66.84 -24.28 67.15
CA ASP A 320 68.01 -24.65 66.35
C ASP A 320 67.64 -24.94 64.88
N THR A 321 66.50 -25.61 64.67
CA THR A 321 65.99 -25.89 63.32
C THR A 321 65.58 -24.61 62.60
N SER A 322 64.86 -23.70 63.27
CA SER A 322 64.48 -22.40 62.71
C SER A 322 65.70 -21.51 62.43
N MET A 323 66.73 -21.52 63.30
CA MET A 323 67.99 -20.84 63.01
C MET A 323 68.66 -21.44 61.77
N ARG A 324 68.73 -22.78 61.65
CA ARG A 324 69.31 -23.45 60.47
C ARG A 324 68.55 -23.16 59.18
N GLU A 325 67.22 -23.14 59.19
CA GLU A 325 66.41 -22.80 58.00
C GLU A 325 66.62 -21.35 57.56
N SER A 326 66.74 -20.41 58.51
CA SER A 326 67.01 -19.00 58.22
C SER A 326 68.41 -18.76 57.63
N ILE A 327 69.41 -19.55 58.07
CA ILE A 327 70.79 -19.50 57.55
C ILE A 327 70.91 -20.22 56.20
N ALA A 328 70.13 -21.28 55.95
CA ALA A 328 70.15 -22.04 54.70
C ALA A 328 69.45 -21.34 53.52
N GLY A 329 68.83 -20.17 53.74
CA GLY A 329 68.28 -19.35 52.66
C GLY A 329 66.97 -19.88 52.05
N THR A 330 66.26 -20.79 52.71
CA THR A 330 64.88 -21.13 52.33
C THR A 330 63.90 -20.10 52.89
N ASP A 331 64.01 -18.86 52.41
CA ASP A 331 62.90 -17.92 52.45
C ASP A 331 61.82 -18.47 51.52
N LYS A 332 60.84 -19.19 52.08
CA LYS A 332 59.57 -19.35 51.37
C LYS A 332 59.00 -17.95 51.21
N PRO A 333 58.76 -17.47 49.97
CA PRO A 333 58.20 -16.15 49.78
C PRO A 333 56.86 -16.10 50.50
N ARG A 334 56.73 -15.10 51.38
CA ARG A 334 55.45 -14.74 52.00
C ARG A 334 54.52 -14.40 50.85
N THR A 335 53.64 -15.32 50.45
CA THR A 335 52.56 -15.02 49.52
C THR A 335 51.67 -13.99 50.21
N GLU A 336 51.89 -12.72 49.87
CA GLU A 336 50.93 -11.65 50.08
C GLU A 336 49.65 -12.05 49.35
N ALA A 337 48.62 -12.36 50.13
CA ALA A 337 47.28 -12.58 49.60
C ALA A 337 46.64 -11.20 49.36
N THR A 338 46.39 -10.91 48.09
CA THR A 338 45.37 -9.96 47.62
C THR A 338 43.99 -10.63 47.60
#